data_AF-A0A0M3JCE8-F1
#
_entry.id   AF-A0A0M3JCE8-F1
#
_cell.length_a   1.000
_cell.length_b   1.000
_cell.length_c   1.000
_cell.angle_alpha   90.00
_cell.angle_beta   90.00
_cell.angle_gamma   90.00
#
_symmetry.space_group_name_H-M   'P 1'
#
loop_
_entity.id
_entity.type
_entity.pdbx_description
1 polymer ?
#
loop_
_entity_poly.entity_id
_entity_poly.type
_entity_poly.pdbx_seq_one_letter_code
_entity_poly.pdbx_strand_id
1 'polypeptide(L)'
;MRLVWLFPYCSFISTVPKSESDELNLIDDGNILPDFQGEVRKLVIRTRGSKPAKMKCSRRYYLELRGENLYQFQKRTFLINCKDERDQYKRKSCKRMVIGESAWRVIKCDEIVGRAFELHHPASGRIYRFICKSQLVANEWYKKLLDAMQNASQKTPVNLISFD
;
A
#
# COMPACT_ATOMS: atom_id res chain seq x y z
N MET A 1 -33.39 29.40 7.26
CA MET A 1 -32.88 28.18 7.91
C MET A 1 -33.27 26.97 7.06
N ARG A 2 -32.32 26.32 6.38
CA ARG A 2 -32.36 24.93 5.89
C ARG A 2 -31.01 24.64 5.23
N LEU A 3 -30.10 24.00 5.96
CA LEU A 3 -28.86 23.48 5.40
C LEU A 3 -29.19 22.26 4.53
N VAL A 4 -28.90 22.35 3.24
CA VAL A 4 -28.92 21.20 2.33
C VAL A 4 -27.57 20.51 2.43
N TRP A 5 -27.55 19.32 3.03
CA TRP A 5 -26.39 18.44 3.04
C TRP A 5 -26.19 17.87 1.64
N LEU A 6 -25.27 18.43 0.87
CA LEU A 6 -24.74 17.78 -0.33
C LEU A 6 -23.71 16.74 0.09
N PHE A 7 -24.17 15.51 0.33
CA PHE A 7 -23.29 14.34 0.27
C PHE A 7 -23.01 14.04 -1.21
N PRO A 8 -21.77 14.14 -1.72
CA PRO A 8 -21.49 13.63 -3.04
C PRO A 8 -21.47 12.10 -2.93
N TYR A 9 -22.57 11.51 -3.39
CA TYR A 9 -22.74 10.10 -3.69
C TYR A 9 -21.59 9.67 -4.62
N CYS A 10 -20.55 9.04 -4.08
CA CYS A 10 -19.43 8.53 -4.88
C CYS A 10 -19.85 7.19 -5.51
N SER A 11 -20.73 7.28 -6.52
CA SER A 11 -21.04 6.18 -7.41
C SER A 11 -20.32 6.42 -8.73
N PHE A 12 -19.38 5.54 -9.07
CA PHE A 12 -19.26 4.93 -10.39
C PHE A 12 -18.10 3.92 -10.39
N ILE A 13 -18.46 2.68 -10.70
CA ILE A 13 -17.54 1.60 -11.04
C ILE A 13 -16.96 1.95 -12.40
N SER A 14 -15.65 2.24 -12.45
CA SER A 14 -14.90 2.28 -13.70
C SER A 14 -14.11 0.97 -13.78
N THR A 15 -14.65 0.03 -14.55
CA THR A 15 -13.94 -1.15 -15.06
C THR A 15 -12.98 -0.68 -16.14
N VAL A 16 -11.75 -0.38 -15.74
CA VAL A 16 -10.62 -0.32 -16.69
C VAL A 16 -10.28 -1.78 -17.06
N PRO A 17 -10.10 -2.12 -18.35
CA PRO A 17 -9.68 -3.47 -18.73
C PRO A 17 -8.33 -3.76 -18.07
N LYS A 18 -8.27 -4.80 -17.26
CA LYS A 18 -7.02 -5.30 -16.71
C LYS A 18 -6.29 -6.01 -17.85
N SER A 19 -5.08 -5.57 -18.16
CA SER A 19 -4.15 -6.35 -18.98
C SER A 19 -3.92 -7.70 -18.30
N GLU A 20 -4.12 -8.77 -19.06
CA GLU A 20 -4.34 -10.16 -18.66
C GLU A 20 -3.04 -10.93 -18.36
N SER A 21 -1.93 -10.26 -18.03
CA SER A 21 -0.61 -10.90 -17.93
C SER A 21 0.01 -10.94 -16.52
N ASP A 22 -0.68 -10.43 -15.49
CA ASP A 22 -0.15 -10.42 -14.10
C ASP A 22 -0.94 -11.36 -13.15
N GLU A 23 -1.63 -12.38 -13.67
CA GLU A 23 -2.22 -13.46 -12.87
C GLU A 23 -1.23 -14.59 -12.59
N LEU A 24 0.00 -14.25 -12.18
CA LEU A 24 0.90 -15.25 -11.60
C LEU A 24 0.55 -15.44 -10.11
N ASN A 25 -0.28 -16.45 -9.86
CA ASN A 25 -0.39 -17.25 -8.64
C ASN A 25 0.01 -16.55 -7.33
N LEU A 26 -0.91 -15.78 -6.76
CA LEU A 26 -0.85 -15.35 -5.36
C LEU A 26 -1.28 -16.53 -4.48
N ILE A 27 -0.37 -17.50 -4.32
CA ILE A 27 -0.49 -18.51 -3.26
C ILE A 27 -0.40 -17.74 -1.94
N ASP A 28 -1.41 -17.95 -1.11
CA ASP A 28 -1.42 -17.54 0.29
C ASP A 28 -0.27 -18.28 0.98
N ASP A 29 0.86 -17.60 1.22
CA ASP A 29 1.91 -18.05 2.14
C ASP A 29 1.30 -18.10 3.54
N GLY A 30 0.44 -19.10 3.77
CA GLY A 30 -0.56 -19.16 4.84
C GLY A 30 -0.01 -19.32 6.25
N ASN A 31 1.30 -19.15 6.45
CA ASN A 31 1.96 -19.35 7.75
C ASN A 31 2.97 -18.25 8.13
N ILE A 32 3.15 -17.20 7.33
CA ILE A 32 4.06 -16.11 7.71
C ILE A 32 3.24 -15.02 8.42
N LEU A 33 3.40 -14.95 9.74
CA LEU A 33 2.89 -13.85 10.56
C LEU A 33 3.47 -12.52 10.03
N PRO A 34 2.66 -11.47 9.88
CA PRO A 34 3.15 -10.19 9.40
C PRO A 34 4.05 -9.51 10.44
N ASP A 35 5.19 -8.98 9.98
CA ASP A 35 6.12 -8.19 10.79
C ASP A 35 5.48 -6.89 11.28
N PHE A 36 4.57 -6.35 10.47
CA PHE A 36 3.77 -5.19 10.83
C PHE A 36 2.47 -5.16 10.01
N GLN A 37 1.37 -4.71 10.62
CA GLN A 37 0.06 -4.70 9.96
C GLN A 37 -0.88 -3.64 10.52
N GLY A 38 -1.91 -3.27 9.73
CA GLY A 38 -2.99 -2.38 10.20
C GLY A 38 -3.82 -1.70 9.11
N GLU A 39 -4.95 -1.12 9.50
CA GLU A 39 -5.81 -0.29 8.65
C GLU A 39 -5.16 1.05 8.27
N VAL A 40 -5.26 1.40 6.98
CA VAL A 40 -4.86 2.70 6.42
C VAL A 40 -5.87 3.18 5.37
N ARG A 41 -5.87 4.47 5.08
CA ARG A 41 -6.51 5.03 3.87
C ARG A 41 -5.46 5.29 2.80
N LYS A 42 -5.64 4.71 1.62
CA LYS A 42 -4.74 4.90 0.48
C LYS A 42 -5.29 5.96 -0.47
N LEU A 43 -4.41 6.88 -0.86
CA LEU A 43 -4.60 7.84 -1.94
C LEU A 43 -3.56 7.59 -3.05
N VAL A 44 -3.98 7.70 -4.30
CA VAL A 44 -3.07 7.63 -5.46
C VAL A 44 -2.75 9.06 -5.89
N ILE A 45 -1.53 9.51 -5.62
CA ILE A 45 -1.08 10.89 -5.87
C ILE A 45 -0.63 11.04 -7.32
N ARG A 46 0.06 10.03 -7.87
CA ARG A 46 0.48 9.98 -9.28
C ARG A 46 0.31 8.59 -9.87
N THR A 47 -0.04 8.57 -11.15
CA THR A 47 -0.07 7.37 -11.98
C THR A 47 0.72 7.66 -13.24
N ARG A 48 1.74 6.84 -13.54
CA ARG A 48 2.61 7.02 -14.71
C ARG A 48 3.25 8.41 -14.77
N GLY A 49 3.69 8.93 -13.62
CA GLY A 49 4.35 10.24 -13.52
C GLY A 49 3.41 11.46 -13.56
N SER A 50 2.13 11.32 -13.93
CA SER A 50 1.18 12.43 -13.96
C SER A 50 0.21 12.42 -12.78
N LYS A 51 -0.28 13.61 -12.40
CA LYS A 51 -1.39 13.73 -11.44
C LYS A 51 -2.65 13.13 -12.09
N PRO A 52 -3.46 12.35 -11.36
CA PRO A 52 -4.71 11.82 -11.88
C PRO A 52 -5.63 12.95 -12.37
N ALA A 53 -6.28 12.77 -13.52
CA ALA A 53 -7.21 13.75 -14.10
C ALA A 53 -8.40 14.09 -13.19
N LYS A 54 -8.75 13.20 -12.25
CA LYS A 54 -9.75 13.43 -11.20
C LYS A 54 -9.14 13.11 -9.85
N MET A 55 -9.40 13.94 -8.84
CA MET A 55 -9.01 13.63 -7.46
C MET A 55 -9.68 12.32 -7.03
N LYS A 56 -8.87 11.31 -6.70
CA LYS A 56 -9.39 10.04 -6.20
C LYS A 56 -9.71 10.19 -4.71
N CYS A 57 -10.91 9.78 -4.29
CA CYS A 57 -11.21 9.63 -2.88
C CYS A 57 -10.29 8.57 -2.25
N SER A 58 -9.81 8.83 -1.03
CA SER A 58 -9.04 7.85 -0.29
C SER A 58 -9.88 6.61 0.01
N ARG A 59 -9.34 5.41 -0.16
CA ARG A 59 -10.04 4.13 0.11
C ARG A 59 -9.37 3.41 1.28
N ARG A 60 -10.15 2.70 2.09
CA ARG A 60 -9.62 1.91 3.22
C ARG A 60 -9.00 0.61 2.72
N TYR A 61 -7.82 0.31 3.24
CA TYR A 61 -7.07 -0.91 3.02
C TYR A 61 -6.53 -1.41 4.35
N TYR A 62 -6.33 -2.72 4.43
CA TYR A 62 -5.48 -3.31 5.45
C TYR A 62 -4.14 -3.63 4.81
N LEU A 63 -3.06 -3.25 5.47
CA LEU A 63 -1.70 -3.55 5.03
C LEU A 63 -1.10 -4.63 5.90
N GLU A 64 -0.30 -5.48 5.28
CA GLU A 64 0.57 -6.42 5.97
C GLU A 64 1.95 -6.38 5.32
N LEU A 65 2.97 -6.10 6.12
CA LEU A 65 4.36 -6.27 5.76
C LEU A 65 4.80 -7.66 6.18
N ARG A 66 5.29 -8.45 5.23
CA ARG A 66 5.83 -9.80 5.45
C ARG A 66 7.20 -9.89 4.76
N GLY A 67 8.27 -9.81 5.55
CA GLY A 67 9.62 -9.59 5.07
C GLY A 67 9.70 -8.35 4.19
N GLU A 68 10.07 -8.55 2.93
CA GLU A 68 10.25 -7.49 1.94
C GLU A 68 8.99 -7.23 1.10
N ASN A 69 7.88 -7.90 1.42
CA ASN A 69 6.63 -7.82 0.67
C ASN A 69 5.56 -7.04 1.43
N LEU A 70 5.03 -5.98 0.82
CA LEU A 70 3.88 -5.24 1.32
C LEU A 70 2.61 -5.64 0.58
N TYR A 71 1.71 -6.31 1.31
CA TYR A 71 0.41 -6.75 0.83
C TYR A 71 -0.68 -5.73 1.14
N GLN A 72 -1.62 -5.57 0.22
CA GLN A 72 -2.78 -4.69 0.36
C GLN A 72 -4.07 -5.50 0.25
N PHE A 73 -4.94 -5.36 1.23
CA PHE A 73 -6.25 -6.01 1.25
C PHE A 73 -7.35 -4.95 1.21
N GLN A 74 -8.28 -5.11 0.29
CA GLN A 74 -9.39 -4.16 0.14
C GLN A 74 -10.46 -4.42 1.20
N LYS A 75 -11.08 -3.36 1.74
CA LYS A 75 -12.22 -3.49 2.65
C LYS A 75 -13.37 -4.26 1.97
N ARG A 76 -14.02 -5.15 2.72
CA ARG A 76 -15.21 -5.86 2.25
C ARG A 76 -16.39 -4.90 2.19
N THR A 77 -17.29 -5.13 1.24
CA THR A 77 -18.54 -4.36 1.13
C THR A 77 -19.49 -4.68 2.29
N PHE A 78 -19.56 -5.95 2.67
CA PHE A 78 -20.39 -6.44 3.75
C PHE A 78 -19.51 -6.96 4.90
N LEU A 79 -19.77 -6.46 6.10
CA LEU A 79 -19.06 -6.81 7.33
C LEU A 79 -19.94 -7.76 8.12
N ILE A 80 -19.86 -9.05 7.81
CA ILE A 80 -20.61 -10.11 8.50
C ILE A 80 -19.60 -11.03 9.18
N ASN A 81 -19.88 -11.42 10.43
CA ASN A 81 -19.07 -12.34 11.24
C ASN A 81 -17.60 -11.92 11.36
N CYS A 82 -17.33 -10.62 11.51
CA CYS A 82 -15.97 -10.10 11.72
C CYS A 82 -15.66 -10.07 13.21
N LYS A 83 -14.57 -10.70 13.63
CA LYS A 83 -14.12 -10.70 15.04
C LYS A 83 -13.12 -9.59 15.28
N ASP A 84 -12.19 -9.41 14.34
CA ASP A 84 -11.11 -8.42 14.46
C ASP A 84 -11.07 -7.42 13.29
N GLU A 85 -10.23 -6.38 13.40
CA GLU A 85 -10.05 -5.36 12.34
C GLU A 85 -9.67 -6.00 10.99
N ARG A 86 -8.86 -7.06 11.02
CA ARG A 86 -8.40 -7.78 9.82
C ARG A 86 -9.54 -8.46 9.05
N ASP A 87 -10.57 -8.96 9.74
CA ASP A 87 -11.71 -9.70 9.14
C ASP A 87 -12.62 -8.82 8.28
N GLN A 88 -12.56 -7.51 8.50
CA GLN A 88 -13.28 -6.51 7.71
C GLN A 88 -12.75 -6.38 6.28
N TYR A 89 -11.63 -7.03 5.97
CA TYR A 89 -10.92 -6.96 4.71
C TYR A 89 -10.94 -8.29 3.98
N LYS A 90 -10.78 -8.24 2.65
CA LYS A 90 -10.73 -9.45 1.83
C LYS A 90 -9.55 -10.34 2.27
N ARG A 91 -9.72 -11.66 2.15
CA ARG A 91 -8.64 -12.63 2.42
C ARG A 91 -7.55 -12.53 1.36
N LYS A 92 -7.90 -12.54 0.07
CA LYS A 92 -6.96 -12.37 -1.04
C LYS A 92 -6.44 -10.93 -1.10
N SER A 93 -5.13 -10.76 -1.21
CA SER A 93 -4.52 -9.45 -1.44
C SER A 93 -4.89 -8.95 -2.83
N CYS A 94 -5.22 -7.66 -2.94
CA CYS A 94 -5.48 -7.02 -4.23
C CYS A 94 -4.20 -6.45 -4.86
N LYS A 95 -3.11 -6.36 -4.08
CA LYS A 95 -1.81 -5.92 -4.54
C LYS A 95 -0.71 -6.46 -3.63
N ARG A 96 0.37 -6.97 -4.23
CA ARG A 96 1.67 -7.22 -3.59
C ARG A 96 2.68 -6.20 -4.12
N MET A 97 3.54 -5.68 -3.27
CA MET A 97 4.65 -4.80 -3.65
C MET A 97 5.93 -5.35 -3.02
N VAL A 98 6.93 -5.69 -3.84
CA VAL A 98 8.22 -6.21 -3.38
C VAL A 98 9.12 -5.04 -3.02
N ILE A 99 9.01 -4.55 -1.80
CA ILE A 99 9.62 -3.29 -1.38
C ILE A 99 11.16 -3.35 -1.39
N GLY A 100 11.75 -4.50 -1.08
CA GLY A 100 13.21 -4.70 -1.02
C GLY A 100 13.92 -4.57 -2.37
N GLU A 101 13.40 -5.23 -3.41
CA GLU A 101 14.07 -5.31 -4.71
C GLU A 101 13.51 -4.32 -5.76
N SER A 102 12.23 -3.91 -5.67
CA SER A 102 11.56 -3.19 -6.77
C SER A 102 11.70 -1.67 -6.75
N ALA A 103 12.84 -1.16 -6.25
CA ALA A 103 13.22 0.25 -6.21
C ALA A 103 12.20 1.20 -5.57
N TRP A 104 11.23 0.68 -4.80
CA TRP A 104 10.29 1.54 -4.07
C TRP A 104 11.07 2.38 -3.07
N ARG A 105 10.64 3.63 -2.90
CA ARG A 105 11.16 4.51 -1.87
C ARG A 105 10.04 4.89 -0.92
N VAL A 106 10.32 4.84 0.37
CA VAL A 106 9.41 5.29 1.42
C VAL A 106 9.77 6.73 1.77
N ILE A 107 8.77 7.61 1.76
CA ILE A 107 8.93 9.02 2.08
C ILE A 107 8.07 9.33 3.31
N LYS A 108 8.70 9.92 4.32
CA LYS A 108 7.98 10.44 5.49
C LYS A 108 7.28 11.74 5.10
N CYS A 109 5.99 11.87 5.43
CA CYS A 109 5.31 13.17 5.30
C CYS A 109 5.58 13.99 6.56
N ASP A 110 6.36 15.06 6.43
CA ASP A 110 6.77 15.94 7.55
C ASP A 110 5.83 17.13 7.79
N GLU A 111 4.72 17.21 7.05
CA GLU A 111 3.68 18.20 7.31
C GLU A 111 3.14 18.02 8.75
N ILE A 112 2.93 19.12 9.48
CA ILE A 112 2.60 19.17 10.93
C ILE A 112 1.37 18.30 11.30
N VAL A 113 0.51 17.98 10.33
CA VAL A 113 -0.72 17.18 10.48
C VAL A 113 -0.66 15.83 9.73
N GLY A 114 0.50 15.53 9.12
CA GLY A 114 0.69 14.44 8.18
C GLY A 114 0.79 13.08 8.86
N ARG A 115 -0.33 12.51 9.32
CA ARG A 115 -0.46 11.11 9.79
C ARG A 115 -0.28 10.12 8.63
N ALA A 116 0.72 10.32 7.77
CA ALA A 116 0.86 9.63 6.51
C ALA A 116 2.32 9.35 6.15
N PHE A 117 2.49 8.36 5.28
CA PHE A 117 3.74 8.10 4.57
C PHE A 117 3.43 7.89 3.08
N GLU A 118 4.44 8.04 2.23
CA GLU A 118 4.31 7.76 0.80
C GLU A 118 5.21 6.64 0.33
N LEU A 119 4.74 5.91 -0.69
CA LEU A 119 5.53 4.96 -1.46
C LEU A 119 5.64 5.45 -2.89
N HIS A 120 6.88 5.63 -3.33
CA HIS A 120 7.25 6.13 -4.64
C HIS A 120 7.90 5.01 -5.43
N HIS A 121 7.37 4.71 -6.61
CA HIS A 121 8.01 3.81 -7.55
C HIS A 121 8.72 4.65 -8.63
N PRO A 122 10.06 4.65 -8.70
CA PRO A 122 10.80 5.55 -9.57
C PRO A 122 10.52 5.26 -11.05
N ALA A 123 10.67 4.00 -11.50
CA ALA A 123 10.49 3.65 -12.90
C ALA A 123 9.06 3.91 -13.43
N SER A 124 8.04 3.62 -12.62
CA SER A 124 6.64 3.83 -13.05
C SER A 124 6.09 5.22 -12.70
N GLY A 125 6.85 6.05 -11.97
CA GLY A 125 6.39 7.35 -11.44
C GLY A 125 5.11 7.27 -10.60
N ARG A 126 4.79 6.09 -10.04
CA ARG A 126 3.59 5.88 -9.22
C ARG A 126 3.87 6.35 -7.80
N ILE A 127 2.97 7.18 -7.26
CA ILE A 127 3.05 7.65 -5.87
C ILE A 127 1.76 7.27 -5.16
N TYR A 128 1.90 6.54 -4.06
CA TYR A 128 0.81 6.25 -3.13
C TYR A 128 1.05 6.95 -1.81
N ARG A 129 0.03 7.61 -1.29
CA ARG A 129 0.02 8.16 0.07
C ARG A 129 -0.89 7.30 0.93
N PHE A 130 -0.38 6.85 2.07
CA PHE A 130 -1.11 6.06 3.04
C PHE A 130 -1.31 6.88 4.30
N ILE A 131 -2.56 7.12 4.66
CA ILE A 131 -2.97 7.90 5.83
C ILE A 131 -3.34 6.91 6.94
N CYS A 132 -2.66 7.03 8.07
CA CYS A 132 -2.78 6.20 9.27
C CYS A 132 -3.69 6.86 10.32
N LYS A 133 -4.04 6.09 11.36
CA LYS A 133 -4.85 6.57 12.49
C LYS A 133 -4.16 7.63 13.35
N SER A 134 -2.84 7.59 13.45
CA SER A 134 -2.03 8.51 14.25
C SER A 134 -0.65 8.76 13.60
N GLN A 135 0.03 9.82 14.05
CA GLN A 135 1.40 10.12 13.61
C GLN A 135 2.38 9.02 14.01
N LEU A 136 2.23 8.48 15.22
CA LEU A 136 3.08 7.40 15.73
C LEU A 136 3.02 6.18 14.80
N VAL A 137 1.83 5.77 14.39
CA VAL A 137 1.64 4.63 13.47
C VAL A 137 2.22 4.93 12.09
N ALA A 138 2.11 6.16 11.59
CA ALA A 138 2.74 6.54 10.33
C ALA A 138 4.28 6.47 10.40
N ASN A 139 4.86 6.91 11.51
CA ASN A 139 6.30 6.83 11.76
C ASN A 139 6.77 5.37 11.91
N GLU A 140 5.99 4.51 12.57
CA GLU A 140 6.29 3.08 12.67
C GLU A 140 6.27 2.40 11.30
N TRP A 141 5.24 2.65 10.48
CA TRP A 141 5.21 2.17 9.09
C TRP A 141 6.43 2.62 8.30
N TYR A 142 6.79 3.90 8.39
CA TYR A 142 7.98 4.44 7.72
C TYR A 142 9.24 3.68 8.12
N LYS A 143 9.48 3.50 9.43
CA LYS A 143 10.65 2.77 9.96
C LYS A 143 10.69 1.33 9.47
N LYS A 144 9.59 0.58 9.65
CA LYS A 144 9.51 -0.83 9.26
C LYS A 144 9.73 -1.05 7.76
N LEU A 145 9.20 -0.15 6.92
CA LEU A 145 9.42 -0.21 5.48
C LEU A 145 10.86 0.14 5.11
N LEU A 146 11.47 1.12 5.77
CA LEU A 146 12.86 1.49 5.55
C LEU A 146 13.80 0.33 5.94
N ASP A 147 13.56 -0.31 7.08
CA ASP A 147 14.32 -1.48 7.53
C ASP A 147 14.20 -2.63 6.51
N ALA A 148 12.98 -2.90 6.01
CA ALA A 148 12.76 -3.91 4.98
C ALA A 148 13.49 -3.60 3.67
N MET A 149 13.56 -2.32 3.25
CA MET A 149 14.34 -1.89 2.08
C MET A 149 15.85 -2.10 2.27
N GLN A 150 16.37 -1.80 3.46
CA GLN A 150 17.81 -1.91 3.75
C GLN A 150 18.26 -3.37 3.88
N ASN A 151 17.46 -4.21 4.53
CA ASN A 151 17.75 -5.64 4.68
C ASN A 151 17.83 -6.37 3.34
N ALA A 152 17.06 -5.94 2.33
CA ALA A 152 17.14 -6.49 0.98
C ALA A 152 18.48 -6.16 0.31
N SER A 153 18.95 -4.91 0.46
CA SER A 153 20.22 -4.46 -0.11
C SER A 153 21.45 -5.16 0.47
N GLN A 154 21.35 -5.71 1.69
CA GLN A 154 22.46 -6.43 2.33
C GLN A 154 22.56 -7.89 1.88
N LYS A 155 21.46 -8.47 1.39
CA LYS A 155 21.41 -9.88 0.98
C LYS A 155 21.87 -10.13 -0.45
N THR A 156 21.99 -9.12 -1.30
CA THR A 156 22.59 -9.28 -2.63
C THR A 156 24.09 -9.52 -2.48
N PRO A 157 24.61 -10.75 -2.72
CA PRO A 157 26.03 -11.02 -2.57
C PRO A 157 26.81 -10.24 -3.64
N VAL A 158 27.71 -9.37 -3.18
CA VAL A 158 28.70 -8.63 -3.99
C VAL A 158 29.85 -9.57 -4.36
N ASN A 159 29.54 -10.75 -4.90
CA ASN A 159 30.53 -11.63 -5.49
C ASN A 159 30.26 -11.71 -6.99
N LEU A 160 30.47 -10.56 -7.65
CA LEU A 160 30.75 -10.56 -9.07
C LEU A 160 32.17 -11.11 -9.22
N ILE A 161 32.24 -12.38 -9.61
CA ILE A 161 33.39 -13.00 -10.26
C ILE A 161 34.14 -11.97 -11.12
N SER A 162 35.37 -11.63 -10.72
CA SER A 162 36.33 -11.04 -11.64
C SER A 162 36.86 -12.18 -12.50
N PHE A 163 36.75 -12.03 -13.81
CA PHE A 163 37.45 -12.89 -14.75
C PHE A 163 38.79 -12.20 -15.03
N ASP A 164 39.88 -12.85 -14.62
CA ASP A 164 41.24 -12.62 -15.13
C ASP A 164 41.28 -12.96 -16.64
#